data_AF-A0A9P8NK19-F1
#
_entry.id   AF-A0A9P8NK19-F1
#
_cell.length_a   1.000
_cell.length_b   1.000
_cell.length_c   1.000
_cell.angle_alpha   90.00
_cell.angle_beta   90.00
_cell.angle_gamma   90.00
#
_symmetry.space_group_name_H-M   'P 1'
#
loop_
_entity.id
_entity.type
_entity.pdbx_description
1 polymer ?
#
loop_
_entity_poly.entity_id
_entity_poly.type
_entity_poly.pdbx_seq_one_letter_code
_entity_poly.pdbx_strand_id
1 'polypeptide(L)'
;MYARLPPRKDVPMAVLIKVALQRLLAWWFSKSPKTRLRHRLATAQTFEEWEEAAFELDELRSADLWRQNPTSRHYDYRLILGRVEALMTAREEEDILTLANLLRSGLVRNLGNITSPKLFLHAYAGTKLLIDDYITQVALSIQHIAALQTAPVHESGFTSQAKLELLHDTRQAFGRTTLLLQGGSIFGVCHLGVVKALHLQGLLPRIITGTGTGALIAALVGIHSEDELLSFLDSDGIDLTAFDRRRSEKLSGEHAQIPPYSSKDGWLGTLFRRVKRYIEKGYFLDAGVLEECVRANLGDLTFEEAYARSKRILNITIATSGKNGTPNLLNYLTAPNVLIWSAAVASNASTGSLYQPVTVYCKDETGSIVPWPHAQDATFQSWRHVHYSDGESPLSRIAELFNVNHFIVSQARPYLIPFLGPDLSMLDRHQTGQWNITRPLMRLVVAELRHRLRQLDYLGLLPQIIGRLLIEETIPGSNLTLVPDLSLSDFTKLLQNPSKDNLAYWILKGERGVWPAISALKVRCVVEIELDKGYQRVRRRRPSESVALHRRGPNEGVPRRRRGYSIDNGRDLSSLLGSADYQPDMLNS
;
A
#
# COMPACT_ATOMS: atom_id res chain seq x y z
N MET A 1 -48.54 -65.95 8.73
CA MET A 1 -49.36 -64.72 8.60
C MET A 1 -48.41 -63.56 8.24
N TYR A 2 -48.05 -63.41 6.96
CA TYR A 2 -47.32 -62.23 6.46
C TYR A 2 -48.04 -61.77 5.20
N ALA A 3 -48.81 -60.70 5.35
CA ALA A 3 -49.68 -60.16 4.31
C ALA A 3 -48.84 -59.51 3.20
N ARG A 4 -49.10 -59.91 1.95
CA ARG A 4 -48.62 -59.24 0.74
C ARG A 4 -49.23 -57.84 0.67
N LEU A 5 -48.39 -56.81 0.64
CA LEU A 5 -48.79 -55.44 0.31
C LEU A 5 -49.13 -55.35 -1.20
N PRO A 6 -50.17 -54.59 -1.61
CA PRO A 6 -50.59 -54.48 -3.01
C PRO A 6 -49.68 -53.53 -3.80
N PRO A 7 -49.63 -53.65 -5.15
CA PRO A 7 -48.83 -52.78 -5.99
C PRO A 7 -49.37 -51.34 -5.97
N ARG A 8 -48.47 -50.36 -5.82
CA ARG A 8 -48.82 -48.93 -5.84
C ARG A 8 -49.40 -48.55 -7.20
N LYS A 9 -50.58 -47.93 -7.15
CA LYS A 9 -51.39 -47.42 -8.26
C LYS A 9 -50.60 -46.51 -9.20
N ASP A 10 -50.91 -46.66 -10.48
CA ASP A 10 -50.40 -45.91 -11.62
C ASP A 10 -50.46 -44.40 -11.38
N VAL A 11 -49.30 -43.76 -11.34
CA VAL A 11 -49.21 -42.30 -11.39
C VAL A 11 -49.67 -41.87 -12.79
N PRO A 12 -50.69 -40.99 -12.93
CA PRO A 12 -51.19 -40.61 -14.24
C PRO A 12 -50.07 -39.98 -15.07
N MET A 13 -49.87 -40.48 -16.29
CA MET A 13 -48.81 -40.04 -17.22
C MET A 13 -48.77 -38.51 -17.41
N ALA A 14 -49.92 -37.84 -17.33
CA ALA A 14 -50.02 -36.38 -17.39
C ALA A 14 -49.30 -35.68 -16.23
N VAL A 15 -49.30 -36.23 -15.01
CA VAL A 15 -48.61 -35.67 -13.85
C VAL A 15 -47.10 -35.88 -13.97
N LEU A 16 -46.68 -37.05 -14.44
CA LEU A 16 -45.28 -37.35 -14.75
C LEU A 16 -44.73 -36.40 -15.84
N ILE A 17 -45.48 -36.19 -16.93
CA ILE A 17 -45.11 -35.24 -17.99
C ILE A 17 -45.04 -33.82 -17.44
N LYS A 18 -46.01 -33.37 -16.63
CA LYS A 18 -46.03 -32.02 -16.08
C LYS A 18 -44.87 -31.76 -15.11
N VAL A 19 -44.52 -32.73 -14.27
CA VAL A 19 -43.35 -32.66 -13.37
C VAL A 19 -42.05 -32.71 -14.17
N ALA A 20 -41.97 -33.53 -15.22
CA ALA A 20 -40.81 -33.57 -16.11
C ALA A 20 -40.63 -32.23 -16.84
N LEU A 21 -41.70 -31.64 -17.38
CA LEU A 21 -41.67 -30.34 -18.08
C LEU A 21 -41.30 -29.20 -17.13
N GLN A 22 -41.79 -29.23 -15.89
CA GLN A 22 -41.39 -28.28 -14.84
C GLN A 22 -39.93 -28.43 -14.44
N ARG A 23 -39.42 -29.67 -14.30
CA ARG A 23 -37.99 -29.92 -14.03
C ARG A 23 -37.10 -29.51 -15.20
N LEU A 24 -37.56 -29.70 -16.43
CA LEU A 24 -36.82 -29.35 -17.64
C LEU A 24 -36.80 -27.82 -17.84
N LEU A 25 -37.91 -27.13 -17.59
CA LEU A 25 -37.96 -25.66 -17.52
C LEU A 25 -37.08 -25.13 -16.39
N ALA A 26 -37.17 -25.70 -15.19
CA ALA A 26 -36.33 -25.30 -14.06
C ALA A 26 -34.85 -25.54 -14.34
N TRP A 27 -34.48 -26.64 -15.01
CA TRP A 27 -33.13 -26.92 -15.47
C TRP A 27 -32.68 -25.94 -16.57
N TRP A 28 -33.54 -25.62 -17.53
CA TRP A 28 -33.28 -24.66 -18.60
C TRP A 28 -33.07 -23.24 -18.07
N PHE A 29 -33.82 -22.83 -17.05
CA PHE A 29 -33.64 -21.57 -16.34
C PHE A 29 -32.61 -21.63 -15.21
N SER A 30 -32.12 -22.83 -14.85
CA SER A 30 -31.09 -22.96 -13.83
C SER A 30 -29.78 -22.40 -14.34
N LYS A 31 -29.22 -21.43 -13.61
CA LYS A 31 -27.90 -20.89 -13.92
C LYS A 31 -26.88 -22.02 -13.75
N SER A 32 -25.96 -22.14 -14.72
CA SER A 32 -24.86 -23.11 -14.60
C SER A 32 -24.13 -22.94 -13.27
N PRO A 33 -23.63 -24.02 -12.64
CA PRO A 33 -22.93 -23.93 -11.35
C PRO A 33 -21.75 -22.95 -11.41
N LYS A 34 -21.06 -22.88 -12.57
CA LYS A 34 -19.99 -21.91 -12.85
C LYS A 34 -20.49 -20.46 -12.81
N THR A 35 -21.66 -20.19 -13.36
CA THR A 35 -22.26 -18.84 -13.34
C THR A 35 -22.69 -18.45 -11.92
N ARG A 36 -23.20 -19.40 -11.14
CA ARG A 36 -23.56 -19.19 -9.73
C ARG A 36 -22.34 -18.83 -8.89
N LEU A 37 -21.23 -19.57 -9.04
CA LEU A 37 -19.99 -19.30 -8.30
C LEU A 37 -19.32 -17.99 -8.71
N ARG A 38 -19.32 -17.65 -10.01
CA ARG A 38 -18.85 -16.33 -10.45
C ARG A 38 -19.68 -15.20 -9.87
N HIS A 39 -20.99 -15.39 -9.75
CA HIS A 39 -21.85 -14.42 -9.08
C HIS A 39 -21.49 -14.32 -7.59
N ARG A 40 -21.28 -15.45 -6.89
CA ARG A 40 -20.86 -15.47 -5.48
C ARG A 40 -19.54 -14.72 -5.27
N LEU A 41 -18.52 -14.99 -6.11
CA LEU A 41 -17.26 -14.23 -6.12
C LEU A 41 -17.48 -12.73 -6.34
N ALA A 42 -18.41 -12.36 -7.23
CA ALA A 42 -18.73 -10.97 -7.54
C ALA A 42 -19.72 -10.33 -6.57
N THR A 43 -20.24 -11.03 -5.56
CA THR A 43 -21.13 -10.45 -4.53
C THR A 43 -20.64 -10.68 -3.11
N ALA A 44 -19.52 -11.37 -2.95
CA ALA A 44 -18.94 -11.69 -1.65
C ALA A 44 -18.69 -10.42 -0.81
N GLN A 45 -19.02 -10.52 0.47
CA GLN A 45 -18.85 -9.43 1.44
C GLN A 45 -17.61 -9.60 2.31
N THR A 46 -17.17 -10.83 2.53
CA THR A 46 -15.94 -11.14 3.28
C THR A 46 -14.95 -11.89 2.41
N PHE A 47 -13.69 -11.87 2.83
CA PHE A 47 -12.65 -12.64 2.17
C PHE A 47 -12.89 -14.16 2.30
N GLU A 48 -13.40 -14.66 3.43
CA GLU A 48 -13.64 -16.11 3.57
C GLU A 48 -14.72 -16.60 2.59
N GLU A 49 -15.79 -15.84 2.41
CA GLU A 49 -16.84 -16.16 1.43
C GLU A 49 -16.27 -16.17 -0.01
N TRP A 50 -15.40 -15.20 -0.31
CA TRP A 50 -14.73 -15.12 -1.60
C TRP A 50 -13.76 -16.31 -1.81
N GLU A 51 -12.99 -16.67 -0.79
CA GLU A 51 -12.02 -17.76 -0.83
C GLU A 51 -12.71 -19.12 -0.99
N GLU A 52 -13.78 -19.38 -0.25
CA GLU A 52 -14.58 -20.61 -0.40
C GLU A 52 -15.16 -20.74 -1.82
N ALA A 53 -15.75 -19.67 -2.34
CA ALA A 53 -16.26 -19.65 -3.71
C ALA A 53 -15.15 -19.81 -4.76
N ALA A 54 -13.94 -19.34 -4.48
CA ALA A 54 -12.77 -19.49 -5.33
C ALA A 54 -12.30 -20.95 -5.37
N PHE A 55 -12.23 -21.63 -4.22
CA PHE A 55 -11.89 -23.05 -4.13
C PHE A 55 -12.91 -23.93 -4.88
N GLU A 56 -14.21 -23.74 -4.65
CA GLU A 56 -15.26 -24.48 -5.35
C GLU A 56 -15.18 -24.27 -6.88
N LEU A 57 -14.85 -23.05 -7.32
CA LEU A 57 -14.72 -22.75 -8.75
C LEU A 57 -13.48 -23.39 -9.37
N ASP A 58 -12.39 -23.47 -8.63
CA ASP A 58 -11.15 -24.11 -9.07
C ASP A 58 -11.31 -25.63 -9.20
N GLU A 59 -11.98 -26.28 -8.25
CA GLU A 59 -12.31 -27.71 -8.30
C GLU A 59 -13.17 -28.04 -9.53
N LEU A 60 -14.23 -27.24 -9.80
CA LEU A 60 -15.06 -27.40 -11.01
C LEU A 60 -14.32 -27.14 -12.33
N ARG A 61 -13.15 -26.49 -12.29
CA ARG A 61 -12.29 -26.25 -13.46
C ARG A 61 -11.09 -27.19 -13.50
N SER A 62 -10.95 -28.08 -12.53
CA SER A 62 -9.78 -28.93 -12.34
C SER A 62 -8.47 -28.12 -12.22
N ALA A 63 -8.57 -26.88 -11.75
CA ALA A 63 -7.43 -25.97 -11.56
C ALA A 63 -6.65 -26.33 -10.27
N ASP A 64 -7.29 -27.02 -9.34
CA ASP A 64 -6.68 -27.67 -8.18
C ASP A 64 -5.61 -28.70 -8.59
N LEU A 65 -5.90 -29.57 -9.57
CA LEU A 65 -4.93 -30.52 -10.12
C LEU A 65 -3.74 -29.79 -10.75
N TRP A 66 -3.98 -28.65 -11.40
CA TRP A 66 -2.91 -27.80 -11.90
C TRP A 66 -2.05 -27.22 -10.76
N ARG A 67 -2.64 -26.84 -9.62
CA ARG A 67 -1.87 -26.34 -8.47
C ARG A 67 -0.99 -27.42 -7.85
N GLN A 68 -1.49 -28.66 -7.80
CA GLN A 68 -0.76 -29.82 -7.28
C GLN A 68 0.42 -30.21 -8.17
N ASN A 69 0.28 -30.09 -9.50
CA ASN A 69 1.37 -30.39 -10.42
C ASN A 69 2.47 -29.29 -10.37
N PRO A 70 3.70 -29.60 -9.91
CA PRO A 70 4.78 -28.61 -9.81
C PRO A 70 5.32 -28.16 -11.18
N THR A 71 5.09 -28.92 -12.25
CA THR A 71 5.66 -28.57 -13.55
C THR A 71 4.97 -27.35 -14.17
N SER A 72 5.79 -26.40 -14.64
CA SER A 72 5.32 -25.20 -15.34
C SER A 72 6.45 -24.59 -16.16
N ARG A 73 6.10 -23.86 -17.23
CA ARG A 73 7.04 -23.07 -18.03
C ARG A 73 7.28 -21.67 -17.46
N HIS A 74 6.50 -21.27 -16.47
CA HIS A 74 6.52 -19.89 -15.95
C HIS A 74 7.48 -19.70 -14.77
N TYR A 75 7.95 -20.78 -14.16
CA TYR A 75 8.96 -20.74 -13.09
C TYR A 75 9.84 -21.99 -13.16
N ASP A 76 11.04 -21.90 -12.59
CA ASP A 76 11.96 -23.03 -12.48
C ASP A 76 11.59 -23.89 -11.27
N TYR A 77 10.72 -24.86 -11.50
CA TYR A 77 10.27 -25.77 -10.44
C TYR A 77 11.39 -26.69 -9.92
N ARG A 78 12.42 -26.99 -10.72
CA ARG A 78 13.53 -27.86 -10.30
C ARG A 78 14.42 -27.15 -9.30
N LEU A 79 14.72 -25.88 -9.58
CA LEU A 79 15.47 -25.02 -8.66
C LEU A 79 14.73 -24.85 -7.32
N ILE A 80 13.41 -24.61 -7.36
CA ILE A 80 12.61 -24.43 -6.14
C ILE A 80 12.52 -25.74 -5.34
N LEU A 81 12.29 -26.87 -6.01
CA LEU A 81 12.22 -28.18 -5.34
C LEU A 81 13.54 -28.51 -4.63
N GLY A 82 14.67 -28.40 -5.33
CA GLY A 82 15.98 -28.64 -4.71
C GLY A 82 16.26 -27.69 -3.54
N ARG A 83 15.68 -26.49 -3.55
CA ARG A 83 15.78 -25.56 -2.42
C ARG A 83 14.91 -25.90 -1.23
N VAL A 84 13.68 -26.38 -1.48
CA VAL A 84 12.81 -26.90 -0.44
C VAL A 84 13.50 -28.06 0.27
N GLU A 85 14.02 -29.02 -0.49
CA GLU A 85 14.75 -30.17 0.04
C GLU A 85 15.95 -29.73 0.88
N ALA A 86 16.82 -28.86 0.35
CA ALA A 86 17.98 -28.36 1.10
C ALA A 86 17.63 -27.64 2.41
N LEU A 87 16.54 -26.85 2.42
CA LEU A 87 16.07 -26.17 3.64
C LEU A 87 15.48 -27.15 4.65
N MET A 88 14.77 -28.18 4.18
CA MET A 88 14.20 -29.22 5.03
C MET A 88 15.30 -30.07 5.65
N THR A 89 16.23 -30.60 4.83
CA THR A 89 17.36 -31.42 5.29
C THR A 89 18.21 -30.67 6.31
N ALA A 90 18.61 -29.42 6.02
CA ALA A 90 19.42 -28.64 6.96
C ALA A 90 18.70 -28.36 8.29
N ARG A 91 17.36 -28.29 8.30
CA ARG A 91 16.57 -28.10 9.51
C ARG A 91 16.35 -29.40 10.28
N GLU A 92 16.16 -30.52 9.57
CA GLU A 92 16.01 -31.87 10.18
C GLU A 92 17.32 -32.36 10.80
N GLU A 93 18.46 -32.07 10.16
CA GLU A 93 19.80 -32.38 10.67
C GLU A 93 20.28 -31.39 11.75
N GLU A 94 19.48 -30.36 12.06
CA GLU A 94 19.83 -29.25 12.96
C GLU A 94 21.15 -28.53 12.59
N ASP A 95 21.53 -28.54 11.32
CA ASP A 95 22.70 -27.81 10.81
C ASP A 95 22.38 -26.33 10.62
N ILE A 96 22.57 -25.58 11.71
CA ILE A 96 22.31 -24.14 11.78
C ILE A 96 23.20 -23.35 10.81
N LEU A 97 24.45 -23.77 10.60
CA LEU A 97 25.40 -23.04 9.76
C LEU A 97 25.02 -23.15 8.29
N THR A 98 24.68 -24.37 7.85
CA THR A 98 24.17 -24.58 6.50
C THR A 98 22.85 -23.84 6.31
N LEU A 99 21.92 -23.91 7.27
CA LEU A 99 20.65 -23.19 7.20
C LEU A 99 20.85 -21.67 7.11
N ALA A 100 21.78 -21.11 7.88
CA ALA A 100 22.13 -19.69 7.83
C ALA A 100 22.71 -19.28 6.48
N ASN A 101 23.64 -20.07 5.94
CA ASN A 101 24.21 -19.86 4.60
C ASN A 101 23.14 -19.93 3.51
N LEU A 102 22.23 -20.90 3.63
CA LEU A 102 21.11 -21.10 2.72
C LEU A 102 20.18 -19.89 2.70
N LEU A 103 19.87 -19.28 3.85
CA LEU A 103 19.04 -18.07 3.91
C LEU A 103 19.79 -16.81 3.43
N ARG A 104 21.05 -16.64 3.83
CA ARG A 104 21.85 -15.46 3.45
C ARG A 104 22.10 -15.36 1.94
N SER A 105 22.36 -16.49 1.28
CA SER A 105 22.69 -16.54 -0.15
C SER A 105 21.49 -16.72 -1.08
N GLY A 106 20.40 -17.30 -0.59
CA GLY A 106 19.30 -17.78 -1.44
C GLY A 106 18.05 -16.90 -1.47
N LEU A 107 17.92 -15.93 -0.57
CA LEU A 107 16.69 -15.16 -0.43
C LEU A 107 16.61 -13.99 -1.42
N VAL A 108 16.00 -14.27 -2.57
CA VAL A 108 15.61 -13.27 -3.57
C VAL A 108 14.10 -13.31 -3.76
N ARG A 109 13.44 -12.15 -3.76
CA ARG A 109 11.97 -12.04 -3.84
C ARG A 109 11.36 -12.71 -5.08
N ASN A 110 12.06 -12.69 -6.21
CA ASN A 110 11.66 -13.37 -7.46
C ASN A 110 12.58 -14.54 -7.84
N LEU A 111 13.01 -15.35 -6.88
CA LEU A 111 13.80 -16.55 -7.16
C LEU A 111 13.07 -17.48 -8.15
N GLY A 112 13.75 -17.95 -9.20
CA GLY A 112 13.17 -18.90 -10.16
C GLY A 112 11.91 -18.41 -10.87
N ASN A 113 11.62 -17.10 -10.87
CA ASN A 113 10.42 -16.49 -11.42
C ASN A 113 9.09 -16.90 -10.73
N ILE A 114 9.14 -17.22 -9.44
CA ILE A 114 7.95 -17.59 -8.63
C ILE A 114 6.89 -16.48 -8.54
N THR A 115 7.26 -15.22 -8.78
CA THR A 115 6.32 -14.10 -8.70
C THR A 115 5.61 -13.82 -10.04
N SER A 116 5.83 -14.66 -11.07
CA SER A 116 5.27 -14.41 -12.40
C SER A 116 3.73 -14.32 -12.40
N PRO A 117 3.12 -13.25 -12.96
CA PRO A 117 1.67 -13.04 -12.93
C PRO A 117 0.86 -14.18 -13.56
N LYS A 118 1.44 -14.88 -14.55
CA LYS A 118 0.81 -16.01 -15.26
C LYS A 118 0.47 -17.18 -14.35
N LEU A 119 1.21 -17.37 -13.25
CA LEU A 119 0.92 -18.43 -12.28
C LEU A 119 -0.35 -18.11 -11.49
N PHE A 120 -0.49 -16.86 -11.06
CA PHE A 120 -1.63 -16.41 -10.27
C PHE A 120 -2.91 -16.29 -11.09
N LEU A 121 -2.81 -16.29 -12.43
CA LEU A 121 -3.95 -16.26 -13.36
C LEU A 121 -4.64 -17.62 -13.59
N HIS A 122 -4.04 -18.74 -13.21
CA HIS A 122 -4.62 -20.06 -13.53
C HIS A 122 -5.71 -20.51 -12.52
N ALA A 123 -5.39 -20.54 -11.22
CA ALA A 123 -6.33 -20.90 -10.13
C ALA A 123 -6.68 -19.69 -9.22
N TYR A 124 -7.95 -19.51 -8.87
CA TYR A 124 -8.43 -18.38 -8.05
C TYR A 124 -7.91 -18.44 -6.62
N ALA A 125 -7.88 -19.63 -6.02
CA ALA A 125 -7.49 -19.85 -4.63
C ALA A 125 -5.97 -19.70 -4.40
N GLY A 126 -5.14 -19.67 -5.44
CA GLY A 126 -3.70 -19.46 -5.28
C GLY A 126 -2.83 -19.87 -6.46
N THR A 127 -1.55 -20.06 -6.17
CA THR A 127 -0.54 -20.50 -7.15
C THR A 127 -0.25 -22.00 -6.99
N LYS A 128 0.86 -22.45 -7.60
CA LYS A 128 1.39 -23.80 -7.44
C LYS A 128 1.73 -24.08 -5.98
N LEU A 129 1.33 -25.26 -5.48
CA LEU A 129 1.57 -25.65 -4.09
C LEU A 129 3.06 -25.68 -3.74
N LEU A 130 3.92 -26.09 -4.68
CA LEU A 130 5.39 -26.05 -4.48
C LEU A 130 5.92 -24.64 -4.12
N ILE A 131 5.30 -23.57 -4.63
CA ILE A 131 5.68 -22.20 -4.30
C ILE A 131 5.21 -21.86 -2.89
N ASP A 132 3.98 -22.22 -2.54
CA ASP A 132 3.43 -22.02 -1.20
C ASP A 132 4.26 -22.78 -0.15
N ASP A 133 4.66 -24.03 -0.45
CA ASP A 133 5.53 -24.87 0.38
C ASP A 133 6.91 -24.21 0.55
N TYR A 134 7.53 -23.75 -0.53
CA TYR A 134 8.82 -23.06 -0.46
C TYR A 134 8.80 -21.84 0.46
N ILE A 135 7.80 -20.97 0.31
CA ILE A 135 7.65 -19.78 1.15
C ILE A 135 7.42 -20.17 2.62
N THR A 136 6.63 -21.22 2.86
CA THR A 136 6.40 -21.76 4.19
C THR A 136 7.68 -22.33 4.81
N GLN A 137 8.47 -23.10 4.05
CA GLN A 137 9.74 -23.66 4.53
C GLN A 137 10.77 -22.58 4.85
N VAL A 138 10.84 -21.52 4.04
CA VAL A 138 11.67 -20.34 4.33
C VAL A 138 11.22 -19.65 5.62
N ALA A 139 9.93 -19.39 5.76
CA ALA A 139 9.35 -18.77 6.96
C ALA A 139 9.65 -19.58 8.22
N LEU A 140 9.42 -20.90 8.19
CA LEU A 140 9.74 -21.80 9.29
C LEU A 140 11.23 -21.82 9.62
N SER A 141 12.11 -21.75 8.61
CA SER A 141 13.56 -21.69 8.82
C SER A 141 13.99 -20.39 9.52
N ILE A 142 13.41 -19.25 9.14
CA ILE A 142 13.64 -17.95 9.81
C ILE A 142 13.15 -18.00 11.26
N GLN A 143 11.96 -18.56 11.49
CA GLN A 143 11.39 -18.72 12.83
C GLN A 143 12.24 -19.64 13.70
N HIS A 144 12.73 -20.75 13.14
CA HIS A 144 13.63 -21.68 13.82
C HIS A 144 14.90 -20.96 14.28
N ILE A 145 15.61 -20.26 13.38
CA ILE A 145 16.79 -19.48 13.73
C ILE A 145 16.47 -18.42 14.78
N ALA A 146 15.34 -17.71 14.65
CA ALA A 146 14.91 -16.70 15.62
C ALA A 146 14.57 -17.30 17.00
N ALA A 147 14.12 -18.55 17.06
CA ALA A 147 13.78 -19.26 18.29
C ALA A 147 14.99 -19.84 19.03
N LEU A 148 16.07 -20.21 18.31
CA LEU A 148 17.28 -20.81 18.88
C LEU A 148 17.76 -20.11 20.16
N GLN A 149 18.01 -20.90 21.20
CA GLN A 149 18.62 -20.45 22.44
C GLN A 149 20.13 -20.32 22.20
N THR A 150 20.63 -19.10 22.31
CA THR A 150 22.04 -18.79 22.08
C THR A 150 22.79 -18.92 23.42
N ALA A 151 23.63 -19.93 23.55
CA ALA A 151 24.51 -20.07 24.72
C ALA A 151 25.65 -19.03 24.66
N PRO A 152 26.07 -18.46 25.80
CA PRO A 152 27.23 -17.61 25.84
C PRO A 152 28.48 -18.49 25.70
N VAL A 153 29.19 -18.34 24.57
CA VAL A 153 30.60 -18.75 24.43
C VAL A 153 30.83 -20.27 24.49
N HIS A 154 30.37 -21.01 23.48
CA HIS A 154 30.98 -22.29 23.10
C HIS A 154 31.57 -22.18 21.69
N GLU A 155 32.75 -22.78 21.49
CA GLU A 155 33.62 -22.60 20.30
C GLU A 155 33.04 -23.14 18.97
N SER A 156 31.86 -23.77 19.00
CA SER A 156 31.13 -24.26 17.81
C SER A 156 29.69 -23.75 17.71
N GLY A 157 29.28 -22.80 18.57
CA GLY A 157 27.89 -22.37 18.71
C GLY A 157 27.53 -21.08 17.94
N PHE A 158 26.31 -21.04 17.42
CA PHE A 158 25.72 -19.84 16.79
C PHE A 158 25.50 -18.73 17.83
N THR A 159 26.34 -17.69 17.81
CA THR A 159 26.32 -16.62 18.83
C THR A 159 25.11 -15.70 18.70
N SER A 160 24.72 -15.04 19.80
CA SER A 160 23.65 -14.02 19.80
C SER A 160 23.96 -12.82 18.90
N GLN A 161 25.24 -12.57 18.62
CA GLN A 161 25.68 -11.52 17.69
C GLN A 161 25.56 -12.00 16.24
N ALA A 162 26.10 -13.17 15.92
CA ALA A 162 25.99 -13.77 14.59
C ALA A 162 24.52 -13.93 14.17
N LYS A 163 23.64 -14.28 15.12
CA LYS A 163 22.19 -14.35 14.91
C LYS A 163 21.56 -13.01 14.51
N LEU A 164 21.92 -11.94 15.22
CA LEU A 164 21.39 -10.60 14.94
C LEU A 164 21.91 -10.12 13.58
N GLU A 165 23.21 -10.29 13.33
CA GLU A 165 23.87 -9.91 12.08
C GLU A 165 23.28 -10.67 10.88
N LEU A 166 23.09 -11.98 11.00
CA LEU A 166 22.42 -12.78 9.98
C LEU A 166 21.03 -12.22 9.64
N LEU A 167 20.18 -11.99 10.64
CA LEU A 167 18.82 -11.49 10.42
C LEU A 167 18.82 -10.05 9.87
N HIS A 168 19.73 -9.20 10.36
CA HIS A 168 19.90 -7.84 9.90
C HIS A 168 20.29 -7.80 8.41
N ASP A 169 21.34 -8.52 8.05
CA ASP A 169 21.90 -8.55 6.70
C ASP A 169 20.95 -9.23 5.73
N THR A 170 20.32 -10.34 6.14
CA THR A 170 19.33 -11.05 5.32
C THR A 170 18.13 -10.15 5.04
N ARG A 171 17.66 -9.40 6.04
CA ARG A 171 16.58 -8.42 5.86
C ARG A 171 17.00 -7.28 4.92
N GLN A 172 18.24 -6.80 5.03
CA GLN A 172 18.77 -5.76 4.14
C GLN A 172 18.90 -6.28 2.70
N ALA A 173 19.38 -7.49 2.50
CA ALA A 173 19.52 -8.10 1.18
C ALA A 173 18.17 -8.40 0.52
N PHE A 174 17.17 -8.86 1.28
CA PHE A 174 15.84 -9.14 0.76
C PHE A 174 15.07 -7.86 0.36
N GLY A 175 15.34 -6.75 1.05
CA GLY A 175 14.69 -5.45 0.84
C GLY A 175 13.24 -5.40 1.32
N ARG A 176 12.65 -4.21 1.24
CA ARG A 176 11.35 -3.90 1.84
C ARG A 176 10.26 -3.62 0.83
N THR A 177 9.01 -3.76 1.28
CA THR A 177 7.82 -3.41 0.53
C THR A 177 7.24 -2.08 0.99
N THR A 178 6.77 -1.26 0.05
CA THR A 178 5.95 -0.08 0.35
C THR A 178 4.56 -0.19 -0.27
N LEU A 179 3.54 0.28 0.44
CA LEU A 179 2.21 0.52 -0.11
C LEU A 179 2.15 1.95 -0.65
N LEU A 180 2.03 2.09 -1.96
CA LEU A 180 1.84 3.35 -2.65
C LEU A 180 0.35 3.58 -2.93
N LEU A 181 -0.23 4.56 -2.25
CA LEU A 181 -1.59 5.04 -2.50
C LEU A 181 -1.53 6.16 -3.54
N GLN A 182 -1.79 5.80 -4.80
CA GLN A 182 -1.80 6.78 -5.89
C GLN A 182 -3.11 7.57 -5.91
N GLY A 183 -3.03 8.86 -5.59
CA GLY A 183 -4.17 9.77 -5.65
C GLY A 183 -4.49 10.29 -7.06
N GLY A 184 -5.39 11.27 -7.11
CA GLY A 184 -5.74 11.97 -8.36
C GLY A 184 -7.14 11.69 -8.91
N SER A 185 -7.92 10.87 -8.20
CA SER A 185 -9.28 10.50 -8.57
C SER A 185 -10.24 10.63 -7.38
N ILE A 186 -11.53 10.67 -7.70
CA ILE A 186 -12.62 10.70 -6.70
C ILE A 186 -12.74 9.36 -5.95
N PHE A 187 -12.12 8.29 -6.44
CA PHE A 187 -12.18 6.95 -5.84
C PHE A 187 -11.14 6.73 -4.74
N GLY A 188 -10.51 7.79 -4.22
CA GLY A 188 -9.51 7.70 -3.16
C GLY A 188 -10.01 6.95 -1.91
N VAL A 189 -11.31 6.96 -1.65
CA VAL A 189 -11.95 6.19 -0.56
C VAL A 189 -11.73 4.67 -0.71
N CYS A 190 -11.59 4.15 -1.94
CA CYS A 190 -11.31 2.73 -2.17
C CYS A 190 -9.95 2.30 -1.57
N HIS A 191 -9.01 3.24 -1.38
CA HIS A 191 -7.73 2.93 -0.73
C HIS A 191 -7.91 2.48 0.72
N LEU A 192 -8.94 2.95 1.44
CA LEU A 192 -9.25 2.47 2.79
C LEU A 192 -9.60 0.99 2.78
N GLY A 193 -10.39 0.54 1.80
CA GLY A 193 -10.68 -0.87 1.58
C GLY A 193 -9.45 -1.70 1.24
N VAL A 194 -8.55 -1.15 0.43
CA VAL A 194 -7.28 -1.83 0.12
C VAL A 194 -6.43 -2.02 1.38
N VAL A 195 -6.31 -0.98 2.21
CA VAL A 195 -5.61 -1.04 3.49
C VAL A 195 -6.29 -2.05 4.44
N LYS A 196 -7.63 -2.03 4.53
CA LYS A 196 -8.40 -2.96 5.37
C LYS A 196 -8.16 -4.41 4.97
N ALA A 197 -8.28 -4.75 3.68
CA ALA A 197 -8.04 -6.11 3.20
C ALA A 197 -6.58 -6.57 3.44
N LEU A 198 -5.59 -5.70 3.20
CA LEU A 198 -4.19 -6.02 3.48
C LEU A 198 -3.94 -6.23 4.97
N HIS A 199 -4.54 -5.39 5.83
CA HIS A 199 -4.37 -5.48 7.27
C HIS A 199 -5.01 -6.75 7.86
N LEU A 200 -6.24 -7.09 7.43
CA LEU A 200 -6.93 -8.32 7.85
C LEU A 200 -6.16 -9.59 7.48
N GLN A 201 -5.39 -9.56 6.39
CA GLN A 201 -4.53 -10.67 5.97
C GLN A 201 -3.12 -10.62 6.59
N GLY A 202 -2.82 -9.61 7.41
CA GLY A 202 -1.48 -9.40 7.97
C GLY A 202 -0.41 -9.05 6.92
N LEU A 203 -0.83 -8.50 5.76
CA LEU A 203 0.03 -8.16 4.62
C LEU A 203 0.28 -6.65 4.48
N LEU A 204 -0.24 -5.81 5.40
CA LEU A 204 -0.05 -4.36 5.34
C LEU A 204 1.43 -4.00 5.58
N PRO A 205 2.13 -3.39 4.61
CA PRO A 205 3.52 -2.98 4.80
C PRO A 205 3.65 -1.85 5.82
N ARG A 206 4.78 -1.79 6.53
CA ARG A 206 5.08 -0.70 7.47
C ARG A 206 5.35 0.64 6.81
N ILE A 207 5.76 0.64 5.54
CA ILE A 207 6.08 1.85 4.78
C ILE A 207 4.88 2.19 3.90
N ILE A 208 4.20 3.29 4.21
CA ILE A 208 3.02 3.75 3.49
C ILE A 208 3.38 5.08 2.81
N THR A 209 3.17 5.13 1.50
CA THR A 209 3.46 6.29 0.67
C THR A 209 2.17 6.78 0.04
N GLY A 210 1.90 8.08 0.10
CA GLY A 210 0.71 8.66 -0.52
C GLY A 210 1.03 9.86 -1.40
N THR A 211 0.29 9.96 -2.51
CA THR A 211 0.34 11.09 -3.47
C THR A 211 -1.05 11.72 -3.57
N GLY A 212 -1.17 13.05 -3.54
CA GLY A 212 -2.45 13.76 -3.68
C GLY A 212 -3.54 13.26 -2.71
N THR A 213 -4.69 12.83 -3.22
CA THR A 213 -5.78 12.25 -2.40
C THR A 213 -5.34 10.99 -1.63
N GLY A 214 -4.39 10.22 -2.18
CA GLY A 214 -3.80 9.07 -1.49
C GLY A 214 -2.92 9.47 -0.31
N ALA A 215 -2.34 10.68 -0.29
CA ALA A 215 -1.59 11.22 0.85
C ALA A 215 -2.49 11.46 2.06
N LEU A 216 -3.74 11.91 1.83
CA LEU A 216 -4.73 12.10 2.90
C LEU A 216 -5.11 10.76 3.53
N ILE A 217 -5.38 9.75 2.70
CA ILE A 217 -5.69 8.40 3.21
C ILE A 217 -4.46 7.78 3.90
N ALA A 218 -3.27 7.94 3.33
CA ALA A 218 -2.02 7.48 3.94
C ALA A 218 -1.80 8.13 5.32
N ALA A 219 -2.07 9.43 5.44
CA ALA A 219 -1.98 10.15 6.71
C ALA A 219 -2.92 9.57 7.76
N LEU A 220 -4.20 9.36 7.41
CA LEU A 220 -5.19 8.76 8.31
C LEU A 220 -4.73 7.38 8.78
N VAL A 221 -4.24 6.53 7.88
CA VAL A 221 -3.76 5.18 8.24
C VAL A 221 -2.44 5.21 9.03
N GLY A 222 -1.60 6.22 8.78
CA GLY A 222 -0.26 6.35 9.36
C GLY A 222 -0.25 6.79 10.82
N ILE A 223 -1.33 7.42 11.32
CA ILE A 223 -1.44 7.87 12.71
C ILE A 223 -1.94 6.78 13.68
N HIS A 224 -2.73 5.84 13.18
CA HIS A 224 -3.32 4.78 14.00
C HIS A 224 -2.33 3.64 14.24
N SER A 225 -2.35 3.10 15.46
CA SER A 225 -1.63 1.88 15.80
C SER A 225 -2.24 0.68 15.07
N GLU A 226 -1.61 -0.49 15.18
CA GLU A 226 -2.12 -1.73 14.58
C GLU A 226 -3.50 -2.11 15.15
N ASP A 227 -3.69 -1.96 16.46
CA ASP A 227 -4.95 -2.32 17.16
C ASP A 227 -6.09 -1.31 16.91
N GLU A 228 -5.75 -0.02 16.75
CA GLU A 228 -6.73 1.04 16.48
C GLU A 228 -7.16 1.12 15.01
N LEU A 229 -6.37 0.55 14.09
CA LEU A 229 -6.61 0.72 12.67
C LEU A 229 -7.93 0.07 12.22
N LEU A 230 -8.26 -1.12 12.71
CA LEU A 230 -9.49 -1.81 12.29
C LEU A 230 -10.76 -1.06 12.71
N SER A 231 -10.80 -0.57 13.96
CA SER A 231 -11.95 0.19 14.45
C SER A 231 -12.11 1.53 13.72
N PHE A 232 -11.00 2.14 13.29
CA PHE A 232 -11.02 3.33 12.45
C PHE A 232 -11.50 3.06 11.01
N LEU A 233 -11.11 1.92 10.43
CA LEU A 233 -11.47 1.55 9.06
C LEU A 233 -12.92 1.07 8.92
N ASP A 234 -13.61 0.80 10.03
CA ASP A 234 -15.05 0.61 10.03
C ASP A 234 -15.76 1.97 9.82
N SER A 235 -16.90 1.95 9.13
CA SER A 235 -17.58 3.15 8.62
C SER A 235 -17.97 4.19 9.68
N ASP A 236 -17.88 3.84 10.96
CA ASP A 236 -18.17 4.71 12.10
C ASP A 236 -16.96 5.50 12.64
N GLY A 237 -15.73 5.15 12.25
CA GLY A 237 -14.51 5.80 12.73
C GLY A 237 -14.14 7.11 12.03
N ILE A 238 -14.69 7.37 10.83
CA ILE A 238 -14.35 8.55 10.04
C ILE A 238 -15.33 9.68 10.31
N ASP A 239 -14.82 10.79 10.85
CA ASP A 239 -15.63 11.99 11.07
C ASP A 239 -15.95 12.69 9.74
N LEU A 240 -17.21 12.53 9.30
CA LEU A 240 -17.77 13.15 8.10
C LEU A 240 -18.54 14.44 8.41
N THR A 241 -18.55 14.91 9.67
CA THR A 241 -19.32 16.09 10.09
C THR A 241 -18.94 17.35 9.31
N ALA A 242 -17.69 17.49 8.84
CA ALA A 242 -17.28 18.59 7.96
C ALA A 242 -18.03 18.60 6.62
N PHE A 243 -18.34 17.43 6.06
CA PHE A 243 -19.16 17.30 4.85
C PHE A 243 -20.65 17.61 5.13
N ASP A 244 -21.15 17.25 6.31
CA ASP A 244 -22.54 17.50 6.74
C ASP A 244 -22.78 18.95 7.19
N ARG A 245 -21.81 19.60 7.83
CA ARG A 245 -21.89 21.00 8.25
C ARG A 245 -22.00 21.92 7.05
N ARG A 246 -21.21 21.69 6.00
CA ARG A 246 -21.31 22.45 4.76
C ARG A 246 -22.61 22.20 3.99
N ARG A 247 -23.25 21.04 4.20
CA ARG A 247 -24.62 20.79 3.75
C ARG A 247 -25.58 21.69 4.51
N SER A 248 -25.47 21.76 5.83
CA SER A 248 -26.29 22.64 6.67
C SER A 248 -26.13 24.13 6.28
N GLU A 249 -24.89 24.61 6.12
CA GLU A 249 -24.59 26.00 5.73
C GLU A 249 -25.08 26.36 4.32
N LYS A 250 -25.08 25.42 3.36
CA LYS A 250 -25.70 25.62 2.05
C LYS A 250 -27.23 25.62 2.10
N LEU A 251 -27.82 25.01 3.11
CA LEU A 251 -29.26 24.98 3.35
C LEU A 251 -29.73 26.19 4.20
N SER A 252 -28.86 26.80 5.01
CA SER A 252 -29.17 27.90 5.93
C SER A 252 -28.68 29.29 5.51
N GLY A 253 -27.93 29.42 4.41
CA GLY A 253 -27.40 30.69 3.92
C GLY A 253 -28.46 31.66 3.38
N GLU A 254 -28.77 32.68 4.17
CA GLU A 254 -29.79 33.73 3.98
C GLU A 254 -29.39 34.83 2.97
N HIS A 255 -28.67 34.51 1.89
CA HIS A 255 -28.39 35.40 0.74
C HIS A 255 -28.72 34.68 -0.57
N ALA A 256 -30.00 34.35 -0.74
CA ALA A 256 -30.57 33.81 -1.97
C ALA A 256 -30.99 34.93 -2.93
N GLN A 257 -30.02 35.57 -3.60
CA GLN A 257 -30.24 36.20 -4.91
C GLN A 257 -29.66 35.34 -6.05
N ILE A 258 -29.77 34.02 -5.91
CA ILE A 258 -29.71 33.08 -7.03
C ILE A 258 -30.89 32.13 -6.81
N PRO A 259 -31.86 32.06 -7.74
CA PRO A 259 -33.15 31.44 -7.49
C PRO A 259 -33.03 29.92 -7.27
N PRO A 260 -34.04 29.31 -6.63
CA PRO A 260 -34.06 27.89 -6.36
C PRO A 260 -34.04 27.11 -7.67
N TYR A 261 -33.08 26.21 -7.75
CA TYR A 261 -33.19 24.87 -8.32
C TYR A 261 -34.40 24.67 -9.24
N SER A 262 -34.24 25.04 -10.51
CA SER A 262 -35.15 24.58 -11.55
C SER A 262 -34.96 23.07 -11.70
N SER A 263 -36.01 22.29 -11.47
CA SER A 263 -36.14 20.86 -11.78
C SER A 263 -35.95 20.51 -13.28
N LYS A 264 -35.19 21.30 -14.04
CA LYS A 264 -34.84 21.09 -15.44
C LYS A 264 -33.35 20.82 -15.70
N ASP A 265 -32.47 21.06 -14.73
CA ASP A 265 -31.06 20.67 -14.87
C ASP A 265 -30.89 19.22 -14.41
N GLY A 266 -31.10 18.29 -15.35
CA GLY A 266 -30.93 16.87 -15.11
C GLY A 266 -29.54 16.51 -14.58
N TRP A 267 -29.36 15.26 -14.17
CA TRP A 267 -28.07 14.69 -13.74
C TRP A 267 -26.87 15.10 -14.63
N LEU A 268 -27.10 15.35 -15.92
CA LEU A 268 -26.13 15.87 -16.89
C LEU A 268 -25.60 17.27 -16.55
N GLY A 269 -26.40 18.20 -16.04
CA GLY A 269 -25.95 19.54 -15.66
C GLY A 269 -25.07 19.53 -14.41
N THR A 270 -25.40 18.67 -13.44
CA THR A 270 -24.54 18.46 -12.25
C THR A 270 -23.26 17.72 -12.60
N LEU A 271 -23.32 16.73 -13.50
CA LEU A 271 -22.17 16.03 -14.08
C LEU A 271 -21.28 17.02 -14.84
N PHE A 272 -21.82 17.82 -15.76
CA PHE A 272 -21.06 18.78 -16.55
C PHE A 272 -20.39 19.81 -15.66
N ARG A 273 -21.05 20.33 -14.61
CA ARG A 273 -20.43 21.25 -13.65
C ARG A 273 -19.33 20.60 -12.81
N ARG A 274 -19.46 19.32 -12.47
CA ARG A 274 -18.44 18.60 -11.68
C ARG A 274 -17.27 18.14 -12.54
N VAL A 275 -17.53 17.74 -13.79
CA VAL A 275 -16.54 17.40 -14.82
C VAL A 275 -15.80 18.64 -15.27
N LYS A 276 -16.50 19.76 -15.53
CA LYS A 276 -15.90 21.07 -15.81
C LYS A 276 -14.99 21.50 -14.66
N ARG A 277 -15.44 21.36 -13.40
CA ARG A 277 -14.58 21.60 -12.22
C ARG A 277 -13.41 20.63 -12.12
N TYR A 278 -13.58 19.35 -12.47
CA TYR A 278 -12.49 18.39 -12.50
C TYR A 278 -11.44 18.76 -13.56
N ILE A 279 -11.88 19.23 -14.73
CA ILE A 279 -11.01 19.67 -15.83
C ILE A 279 -10.32 21.00 -15.50
N GLU A 280 -11.04 21.96 -14.89
CA GLU A 280 -10.51 23.30 -14.55
C GLU A 280 -9.69 23.32 -13.26
N LYS A 281 -10.09 22.55 -12.23
CA LYS A 281 -9.52 22.60 -10.87
C LYS A 281 -8.82 21.31 -10.44
N GLY A 282 -8.92 20.22 -11.21
CA GLY A 282 -8.23 18.95 -10.90
C GLY A 282 -8.84 18.11 -9.76
N TYR A 283 -9.87 18.61 -9.08
CA TYR A 283 -10.58 17.94 -7.97
C TYR A 283 -12.09 18.06 -8.11
N PHE A 284 -12.78 17.05 -7.58
CA PHE A 284 -14.24 16.96 -7.61
C PHE A 284 -14.88 17.34 -6.26
N LEU A 285 -14.17 17.07 -5.16
CA LEU A 285 -14.49 17.51 -3.79
C LEU A 285 -13.72 18.79 -3.47
N ASP A 286 -14.29 19.64 -2.63
CA ASP A 286 -13.69 20.92 -2.27
C ASP A 286 -12.49 20.72 -1.36
N ALA A 287 -11.34 21.29 -1.73
CA ALA A 287 -10.10 21.18 -0.98
C ALA A 287 -10.24 21.68 0.46
N GLY A 288 -11.02 22.74 0.72
CA GLY A 288 -11.20 23.28 2.07
C GLY A 288 -12.02 22.36 2.99
N VAL A 289 -13.00 21.62 2.45
CA VAL A 289 -13.77 20.64 3.23
C VAL A 289 -12.93 19.42 3.54
N LEU A 290 -12.09 19.03 2.58
CA LEU A 290 -11.18 17.92 2.74
C LEU A 290 -10.07 18.26 3.75
N GLU A 291 -9.58 19.50 3.75
CA GLU A 291 -8.68 20.04 4.78
C GLU A 291 -9.33 20.03 6.17
N GLU A 292 -10.54 20.55 6.32
CA GLU A 292 -11.25 20.56 7.61
C GLU A 292 -11.50 19.14 8.13
N CYS A 293 -11.92 18.22 7.25
CA CYS A 293 -12.11 16.81 7.58
C CYS A 293 -10.79 16.15 8.00
N VAL A 294 -9.72 16.37 7.24
CA VAL A 294 -8.42 15.77 7.53
C VAL A 294 -7.81 16.35 8.80
N ARG A 295 -7.96 17.65 9.05
CA ARG A 295 -7.51 18.30 10.27
C ARG A 295 -8.30 17.83 11.50
N ALA A 296 -9.61 17.64 11.37
CA ALA A 296 -10.45 17.11 12.44
C ALA A 296 -10.06 15.67 12.82
N ASN A 297 -9.72 14.82 11.83
CA ASN A 297 -9.36 13.42 12.07
C ASN A 297 -7.88 13.23 12.47
N LEU A 298 -6.94 14.01 11.93
CA LEU A 298 -5.50 13.88 12.24
C LEU A 298 -5.08 14.64 13.51
N GLY A 299 -5.76 15.75 13.82
CA GLY A 299 -5.25 16.74 14.76
C GLY A 299 -3.93 17.36 14.29
N ASP A 300 -3.26 18.07 15.20
CA ASP A 300 -1.97 18.71 14.94
C ASP A 300 -0.81 17.76 15.25
N LEU A 301 -0.76 16.59 14.57
CA LEU A 301 0.33 15.62 14.70
C LEU A 301 1.46 15.87 13.70
N THR A 302 2.71 15.70 14.16
CA THR A 302 3.90 15.72 13.30
C THR A 302 4.28 14.32 12.78
N PHE A 303 5.14 14.24 11.76
CA PHE A 303 5.63 12.96 11.25
C PHE A 303 6.38 12.15 12.30
N GLU A 304 7.17 12.81 13.17
CA GLU A 304 7.87 12.15 14.27
C GLU A 304 6.90 11.60 15.32
N GLU A 305 5.91 12.40 15.74
CA GLU A 305 4.89 11.98 16.71
C GLU A 305 4.07 10.81 16.18
N ALA A 306 3.67 10.84 14.92
CA ALA A 306 2.95 9.75 14.27
C ALA A 306 3.81 8.48 14.21
N TYR A 307 5.09 8.58 13.82
CA TYR A 307 5.99 7.43 13.82
C TYR A 307 6.22 6.87 15.23
N ALA A 308 6.34 7.74 16.24
CA ALA A 308 6.51 7.33 17.62
C ALA A 308 5.31 6.50 18.11
N ARG A 309 4.09 6.89 17.72
CA ARG A 309 2.83 6.21 18.07
C ARG A 309 2.57 4.94 17.26
N SER A 310 2.56 5.04 15.93
CA SER A 310 2.10 3.93 15.06
C SER A 310 3.22 2.96 14.67
N LYS A 311 4.49 3.37 14.78
CA LYS A 311 5.66 2.66 14.21
C LYS A 311 5.57 2.42 12.70
N ARG A 312 4.63 3.07 12.00
CA ARG A 312 4.50 3.05 10.54
C ARG A 312 5.24 4.24 9.95
N ILE A 313 5.95 3.99 8.86
CA ILE A 313 6.72 4.99 8.14
C ILE A 313 5.77 5.63 7.13
N LEU A 314 5.29 6.83 7.46
CA LEU A 314 4.47 7.64 6.56
C LEU A 314 5.36 8.48 5.64
N ASN A 315 5.10 8.40 4.34
CA ASN A 315 5.74 9.21 3.30
C ASN A 315 4.67 9.97 2.51
N ILE A 316 4.85 11.29 2.38
CA ILE A 316 4.00 12.15 1.55
C ILE A 316 4.87 12.80 0.49
N THR A 317 4.48 12.61 -0.77
CA THR A 317 5.16 13.24 -1.91
C THR A 317 4.53 14.59 -2.19
N ILE A 318 5.36 15.63 -2.34
CA ILE A 318 4.91 16.97 -2.68
C ILE A 318 5.62 17.40 -3.97
N ALA A 319 4.84 17.97 -4.88
CA ALA A 319 5.33 18.56 -6.11
C ALA A 319 5.62 20.05 -5.87
N THR A 320 6.88 20.46 -5.96
CA THR A 320 7.29 21.87 -5.86
C THR A 320 7.87 22.36 -7.19
N SER A 321 7.65 23.63 -7.53
CA SER A 321 8.15 24.24 -8.77
C SER A 321 9.44 25.05 -8.57
N GLY A 322 9.89 25.21 -7.32
CA GLY A 322 11.03 26.05 -6.99
C GLY A 322 12.35 25.40 -7.41
N LYS A 323 13.26 26.19 -7.98
CA LYS A 323 14.68 25.81 -8.16
C LYS A 323 15.42 25.66 -6.82
N ASN A 324 14.80 26.07 -5.71
CA ASN A 324 15.30 25.84 -4.37
C ASN A 324 14.93 24.42 -3.95
N GLY A 325 15.93 23.56 -3.70
CA GLY A 325 15.85 22.12 -3.44
C GLY A 325 15.04 21.69 -2.22
N THR A 326 13.79 22.14 -2.13
CA THR A 326 12.80 21.65 -1.17
C THR A 326 12.58 20.16 -1.40
N PRO A 327 12.60 19.34 -0.34
CA PRO A 327 12.47 17.91 -0.51
C PRO A 327 11.05 17.58 -1.01
N ASN A 328 10.97 16.99 -2.21
CA ASN A 328 9.73 16.47 -2.80
C ASN A 328 9.13 15.27 -2.03
N LEU A 329 9.79 14.84 -0.96
CA LEU A 329 9.43 13.71 -0.12
C LEU A 329 9.51 14.10 1.36
N LEU A 330 8.36 14.16 2.03
CA LEU A 330 8.25 14.42 3.45
C LEU A 330 7.99 13.13 4.23
N ASN A 331 8.81 12.88 5.23
CA ASN A 331 8.69 11.76 6.16
C ASN A 331 9.35 12.10 7.50
N TYR A 332 9.35 11.14 8.44
CA TYR A 332 9.93 11.33 9.77
C TYR A 332 11.46 11.56 9.78
N LEU A 333 12.18 11.24 8.69
CA LEU A 333 13.63 11.48 8.55
C LEU A 333 13.94 12.82 7.88
N THR A 334 13.18 13.18 6.85
CA THR A 334 13.41 14.40 6.05
C THR A 334 12.73 15.62 6.67
N ALA A 335 11.59 15.44 7.34
CA ALA A 335 10.75 16.50 7.88
C ALA A 335 10.01 16.05 9.16
N PRO A 336 10.72 15.72 10.26
CA PRO A 336 10.12 15.18 11.49
C PRO A 336 9.06 16.10 12.12
N ASN A 337 9.33 17.40 12.13
CA ASN A 337 8.51 18.41 12.83
C ASN A 337 7.33 18.95 12.00
N VAL A 338 7.19 18.53 10.73
CA VAL A 338 6.14 19.03 9.85
C VAL A 338 4.78 18.40 10.22
N LEU A 339 3.74 19.22 10.23
CA LEU A 339 2.36 18.79 10.47
C LEU A 339 1.84 17.99 9.27
N ILE A 340 1.37 16.78 9.55
CA ILE A 340 0.97 15.82 8.52
C ILE A 340 -0.21 16.34 7.69
N TRP A 341 -1.20 16.96 8.34
CA TRP A 341 -2.38 17.51 7.64
C TRP A 341 -1.96 18.57 6.62
N SER A 342 -1.02 19.45 6.97
CA SER A 342 -0.54 20.51 6.07
C SER A 342 0.22 19.95 4.87
N ALA A 343 1.05 18.92 5.09
CA ALA A 343 1.74 18.19 4.03
C ALA A 343 0.77 17.47 3.08
N ALA A 344 -0.27 16.83 3.63
CA ALA A 344 -1.26 16.11 2.84
C ALA A 344 -2.11 17.08 1.98
N VAL A 345 -2.49 18.24 2.53
CA VAL A 345 -3.19 19.30 1.80
C VAL A 345 -2.30 19.89 0.71
N ALA A 346 -1.02 20.15 0.99
CA ALA A 346 -0.06 20.62 0.00
C ALA A 346 0.13 19.61 -1.15
N SER A 347 0.20 18.30 -0.86
CA SER A 347 0.24 17.24 -1.87
C SER A 347 -1.02 17.21 -2.75
N ASN A 348 -2.18 17.56 -2.17
CA ASN A 348 -3.46 17.65 -2.86
C ASN A 348 -3.77 19.08 -3.36
N ALA A 349 -2.84 20.03 -3.32
CA ALA A 349 -3.07 21.35 -3.93
C ALA A 349 -2.96 21.24 -5.47
N SER A 350 -3.76 22.00 -6.22
CA SER A 350 -3.61 22.11 -7.68
C SER A 350 -3.55 23.57 -8.11
N THR A 351 -2.72 23.83 -9.11
CA THR A 351 -2.37 25.16 -9.62
C THR A 351 -3.44 25.69 -10.58
N GLY A 352 -4.72 25.56 -10.20
CA GLY A 352 -5.90 25.87 -11.02
C GLY A 352 -6.81 26.89 -10.35
N SER A 353 -6.29 28.09 -10.07
CA SER A 353 -7.01 29.33 -9.75
C SER A 353 -7.79 29.44 -8.41
N LEU A 354 -7.47 30.51 -7.66
CA LEU A 354 -8.16 31.13 -6.51
C LEU A 354 -7.93 30.60 -5.08
N TYR A 355 -7.15 29.56 -4.85
CA TYR A 355 -6.76 29.18 -3.48
C TYR A 355 -5.43 29.81 -3.09
N GLN A 356 -5.34 30.32 -1.86
CA GLN A 356 -4.13 30.88 -1.27
C GLN A 356 -2.95 29.89 -1.38
N PRO A 357 -1.69 30.36 -1.51
CA PRO A 357 -0.52 29.48 -1.45
C PRO A 357 -0.63 28.63 -0.19
N VAL A 358 -0.74 27.30 -0.35
CA VAL A 358 -0.85 26.37 0.78
C VAL A 358 0.48 26.39 1.51
N THR A 359 0.51 26.94 2.71
CA THR A 359 1.72 26.94 3.54
C THR A 359 1.81 25.63 4.31
N VAL A 360 2.93 24.94 4.21
CA VAL A 360 3.23 23.79 5.07
C VAL A 360 3.64 24.32 6.45
N TYR A 361 3.13 23.70 7.51
CA TYR A 361 3.38 24.11 8.89
C TYR A 361 4.25 23.10 9.62
N CYS A 362 5.06 23.56 10.57
CA CYS A 362 5.84 22.73 11.47
C CYS A 362 5.65 23.15 12.93
N LYS A 363 5.88 22.22 13.86
CA LYS A 363 6.02 22.54 15.27
C LYS A 363 7.45 22.99 15.55
N ASP A 364 7.57 24.11 16.25
CA ASP A 364 8.85 24.55 16.79
C ASP A 364 9.20 23.78 18.07
N GLU A 365 10.40 23.98 18.61
CA GLU A 365 10.86 23.35 19.87
C GLU A 365 9.93 23.66 21.06
N THR A 366 9.21 24.79 20.99
CA THR A 366 8.22 25.22 21.98
C THR A 366 6.83 24.57 21.81
N GLY A 367 6.63 23.78 20.76
CA GLY A 367 5.34 23.20 20.38
C GLY A 367 4.40 24.15 19.64
N SER A 368 4.84 25.38 19.35
CA SER A 368 4.06 26.37 18.59
C SER A 368 4.03 26.04 17.10
N ILE A 369 2.91 26.28 16.44
CA ILE A 369 2.74 26.01 15.00
C ILE A 369 3.25 27.21 14.20
N VAL A 370 4.29 27.00 13.39
CA VAL A 370 4.98 28.03 12.59
C VAL A 370 5.05 27.57 11.12
N PRO A 371 4.99 28.48 10.13
CA PRO A 371 5.23 28.12 8.73
C PRO A 371 6.61 27.48 8.54
N TRP A 372 6.67 26.35 7.85
CA TRP A 372 7.90 25.60 7.65
C TRP A 372 8.91 26.45 6.85
N PRO A 373 10.10 26.78 7.39
CA PRO A 373 11.04 27.73 6.79
C PRO A 373 11.44 27.36 5.36
N HIS A 374 11.60 26.06 5.09
CA HIS A 374 11.99 25.55 3.78
C HIS A 374 10.87 25.66 2.73
N ALA A 375 9.62 25.88 3.14
CA ALA A 375 8.47 26.02 2.24
C ALA A 375 8.06 27.48 1.98
N GLN A 376 8.69 28.47 2.61
CA GLN A 376 8.28 29.88 2.50
C GLN A 376 8.43 30.43 1.06
N ASP A 377 9.43 29.95 0.32
CA ASP A 377 9.66 30.31 -1.09
C ASP A 377 9.14 29.23 -2.08
N ALA A 378 8.51 28.17 -1.56
CA ALA A 378 8.10 27.03 -2.37
C ALA A 378 6.72 27.28 -3.00
N THR A 379 6.69 27.37 -4.33
CA THR A 379 5.42 27.31 -5.06
C THR A 379 5.01 25.85 -5.24
N PHE A 380 4.00 25.45 -4.48
CA PHE A 380 3.40 24.12 -4.59
C PHE A 380 2.67 23.97 -5.92
N GLN A 381 2.99 22.91 -6.65
CA GLN A 381 2.29 22.53 -7.86
C GLN A 381 1.49 21.25 -7.62
N SER A 382 0.44 21.07 -8.44
CA SER A 382 -0.18 19.76 -8.48
C SER A 382 0.86 18.72 -8.88
N TRP A 383 0.79 17.52 -8.28
CA TRP A 383 1.51 16.33 -8.76
C TRP A 383 1.37 16.10 -10.27
N ARG A 384 0.31 16.66 -10.88
CA ARG A 384 0.05 16.66 -12.33
C ARG A 384 1.05 17.48 -13.14
N HIS A 385 1.67 18.53 -12.59
CA HIS A 385 2.46 19.50 -13.35
C HIS A 385 3.98 19.28 -13.25
N VAL A 386 4.44 18.40 -12.36
CA VAL A 386 5.87 18.15 -12.14
C VAL A 386 6.34 17.02 -13.04
N HIS A 387 7.22 17.36 -13.98
CA HIS A 387 8.08 16.39 -14.65
C HIS A 387 9.34 16.23 -13.80
N TYR A 388 9.47 15.09 -13.15
CA TYR A 388 10.75 14.72 -12.56
C TYR A 388 11.71 14.44 -13.73
N SER A 389 12.87 15.09 -13.74
CA SER A 389 13.99 14.65 -14.57
C SER A 389 14.34 13.20 -14.21
N ASP A 390 14.83 12.42 -15.17
CA ASP A 390 15.08 10.96 -15.08
C ASP A 390 15.93 10.50 -13.86
N GLY A 391 16.47 11.41 -13.04
CA GLY A 391 17.27 11.12 -11.85
C GLY A 391 16.60 11.40 -10.48
N GLU A 392 15.51 12.17 -10.38
CA GLU A 392 15.00 12.64 -9.08
C GLU A 392 13.51 12.33 -8.84
N SER A 393 13.08 11.10 -9.16
CA SER A 393 11.71 10.69 -8.80
C SER A 393 11.57 10.53 -7.28
N PRO A 394 10.48 11.01 -6.65
CA PRO A 394 10.26 10.87 -5.21
C PRO A 394 10.16 9.40 -4.79
N LEU A 395 9.70 8.53 -5.69
CA LEU A 395 9.64 7.09 -5.48
C LEU A 395 11.03 6.45 -5.47
N SER A 396 11.96 6.93 -6.32
CA SER A 396 13.37 6.50 -6.30
C SER A 396 14.02 6.88 -4.97
N ARG A 397 13.76 8.09 -4.48
CA ARG A 397 14.26 8.53 -3.17
C ARG A 397 13.70 7.69 -2.01
N ILE A 398 12.44 7.25 -2.08
CA ILE A 398 11.88 6.30 -1.10
C ILE A 398 12.59 4.95 -1.17
N ALA A 399 12.85 4.45 -2.39
CA ALA A 399 13.57 3.21 -2.61
C ALA A 399 14.96 3.25 -1.95
N GLU A 400 15.69 4.36 -2.11
CA GLU A 400 17.01 4.58 -1.52
C GLU A 400 16.96 4.74 0.01
N LEU A 401 16.09 5.62 0.53
CA LEU A 401 16.04 5.92 1.97
C LEU A 401 15.62 4.72 2.82
N PHE A 402 14.70 3.89 2.33
CA PHE A 402 14.14 2.78 3.10
C PHE A 402 14.48 1.40 2.56
N ASN A 403 15.38 1.31 1.57
CA ASN A 403 15.75 0.06 0.90
C ASN A 403 14.52 -0.70 0.38
N VAL A 404 13.63 0.03 -0.31
CA VAL A 404 12.39 -0.51 -0.88
C VAL A 404 12.66 -0.99 -2.29
N ASN A 405 12.36 -2.26 -2.57
CA ASN A 405 12.53 -2.86 -3.90
C ASN A 405 11.21 -3.42 -4.49
N HIS A 406 10.14 -3.39 -3.69
CA HIS A 406 8.82 -3.85 -4.09
C HIS A 406 7.74 -2.81 -3.76
N PHE A 407 6.92 -2.50 -4.75
CA PHE A 407 5.85 -1.49 -4.65
C PHE A 407 4.49 -2.15 -4.83
N ILE A 408 3.64 -2.07 -3.80
CA ILE A 408 2.21 -2.38 -3.91
C ILE A 408 1.51 -1.08 -4.27
N VAL A 409 0.99 -0.98 -5.48
CA VAL A 409 0.41 0.26 -5.99
C VAL A 409 -1.11 0.15 -5.97
N SER A 410 -1.75 0.89 -5.07
CA SER A 410 -3.20 1.03 -5.09
C SER A 410 -3.56 2.13 -6.08
N GLN A 411 -4.15 1.75 -7.22
CA GLN A 411 -4.51 2.68 -8.28
C GLN A 411 -6.02 2.79 -8.40
N ALA A 412 -6.56 3.96 -8.04
CA ALA A 412 -7.99 4.22 -8.09
C ALA A 412 -8.39 5.06 -9.32
N ARG A 413 -7.77 4.86 -10.49
CA ARG A 413 -7.98 5.71 -11.68
C ARG A 413 -9.15 5.21 -12.55
N PRO A 414 -10.31 5.90 -12.58
CA PRO A 414 -11.52 5.39 -13.23
C PRO A 414 -11.46 5.28 -14.75
N TYR A 415 -10.65 6.14 -15.39
CA TYR A 415 -10.54 6.19 -16.84
C TYR A 415 -9.66 5.07 -17.40
N LEU A 416 -8.81 4.43 -16.59
CA LEU A 416 -8.00 3.28 -17.03
C LEU A 416 -8.85 2.00 -17.09
N ILE A 417 -10.00 1.94 -16.43
CA ILE A 417 -10.75 0.68 -16.21
C ILE A 417 -11.44 0.12 -17.47
N PRO A 418 -12.12 0.90 -18.32
CA PRO A 418 -12.70 0.36 -19.55
C PRO A 418 -11.66 -0.01 -20.62
N PHE A 419 -10.43 0.55 -20.56
CA PHE A 419 -9.40 0.39 -21.59
C PHE A 419 -8.22 -0.51 -21.18
N LEU A 420 -7.92 -0.60 -19.89
CA LEU A 420 -6.83 -1.40 -19.31
C LEU A 420 -7.32 -2.43 -18.30
N GLY A 421 -8.63 -2.55 -18.04
CA GLY A 421 -9.21 -3.66 -17.27
C GLY A 421 -8.52 -5.02 -17.53
N PRO A 422 -8.32 -5.43 -18.79
CA PRO A 422 -7.66 -6.70 -19.10
C PRO A 422 -6.11 -6.73 -19.02
N ASP A 423 -5.43 -5.58 -18.88
CA ASP A 423 -3.96 -5.47 -18.87
C ASP A 423 -3.40 -5.03 -17.49
N LEU A 424 -4.07 -4.13 -16.77
CA LEU A 424 -3.69 -3.64 -15.43
C LEU A 424 -4.18 -4.55 -14.31
N SER A 425 -5.35 -5.17 -14.47
CA SER A 425 -5.63 -6.37 -13.71
C SER A 425 -4.93 -7.51 -14.45
N MET A 426 -3.62 -7.66 -14.19
CA MET A 426 -2.85 -8.84 -14.60
C MET A 426 -3.48 -10.15 -14.10
N LEU A 427 -4.55 -10.07 -13.31
CA LEU A 427 -5.37 -11.14 -12.76
C LEU A 427 -6.81 -11.15 -13.33
N ASP A 428 -7.15 -10.44 -14.42
CA ASP A 428 -8.49 -10.52 -15.02
C ASP A 428 -8.74 -11.91 -15.61
N ARG A 429 -9.36 -12.74 -14.79
CA ARG A 429 -9.54 -14.17 -15.05
C ARG A 429 -10.80 -14.48 -15.85
N HIS A 430 -11.32 -13.51 -16.59
CA HIS A 430 -12.40 -13.72 -17.55
C HIS A 430 -11.88 -14.40 -18.83
N GLN A 431 -11.35 -15.62 -18.70
CA GLN A 431 -11.32 -16.59 -19.80
C GLN A 431 -12.76 -17.03 -20.12
N THR A 432 -13.50 -16.20 -20.84
CA THR A 432 -14.66 -16.63 -21.60
C THR A 432 -14.15 -17.35 -22.83
N GLY A 433 -14.31 -18.68 -22.87
CA GLY A 433 -13.94 -19.55 -24.00
C GLY A 433 -14.82 -19.37 -25.25
N GLN A 434 -15.06 -18.12 -25.64
CA GLN A 434 -15.68 -17.77 -26.92
C GLN A 434 -14.72 -16.83 -27.65
N TRP A 435 -14.54 -17.08 -28.95
CA TRP A 435 -13.71 -16.30 -29.86
C TRP A 435 -14.33 -14.91 -30.08
N ASN A 436 -14.30 -14.06 -29.05
CA ASN A 436 -14.74 -12.69 -29.15
C ASN A 436 -13.61 -11.88 -29.79
N ILE A 437 -13.59 -11.83 -31.12
CA ILE A 437 -12.67 -11.03 -31.98
C ILE A 437 -12.67 -9.55 -31.55
N THR A 438 -13.73 -9.09 -30.88
CA THR A 438 -13.85 -7.75 -30.31
C THR A 438 -12.77 -7.43 -29.26
N ARG A 439 -12.33 -8.39 -28.44
CA ARG A 439 -11.29 -8.16 -27.41
C ARG A 439 -9.90 -7.87 -28.00
N PRO A 440 -9.33 -8.70 -28.90
CA PRO A 440 -8.04 -8.39 -29.52
C PRO A 440 -8.10 -7.11 -30.36
N LEU A 441 -9.23 -6.83 -31.02
CA LEU A 441 -9.42 -5.56 -31.73
C LEU A 441 -9.38 -4.35 -30.79
N MET A 442 -10.11 -4.39 -29.67
CA MET A 442 -10.08 -3.32 -28.67
C MET A 442 -8.68 -3.16 -28.05
N ARG A 443 -7.97 -4.26 -27.80
CA ARG A 443 -6.57 -4.19 -27.35
C ARG A 443 -5.67 -3.52 -28.38
N LEU A 444 -5.83 -3.83 -29.67
CA LEU A 444 -5.08 -3.19 -30.74
C LEU A 444 -5.39 -1.69 -30.80
N VAL A 445 -6.67 -1.30 -30.75
CA VAL A 445 -7.09 0.11 -30.72
C VAL A 445 -6.46 0.84 -29.52
N VAL A 446 -6.49 0.24 -28.33
CA VAL A 446 -5.89 0.83 -27.13
C VAL A 446 -4.37 0.93 -27.25
N ALA A 447 -3.71 -0.11 -27.77
CA ALA A 447 -2.26 -0.13 -27.98
C ALA A 447 -1.84 0.92 -28.99
N GLU A 448 -2.58 1.06 -30.10
CA GLU A 448 -2.33 2.07 -31.13
C GLU A 448 -2.59 3.47 -30.58
N LEU A 449 -3.70 3.70 -29.87
CA LEU A 449 -3.98 4.99 -29.22
C LEU A 449 -2.86 5.36 -28.24
N ARG A 450 -2.39 4.42 -27.40
CA ARG A 450 -1.26 4.64 -26.50
C ARG A 450 0.02 4.93 -27.27
N HIS A 451 0.29 4.21 -28.34
CA HIS A 451 1.46 4.41 -29.18
C HIS A 451 1.44 5.81 -29.82
N ARG A 452 0.31 6.24 -30.39
CA ARG A 452 0.13 7.58 -30.96
C ARG A 452 0.26 8.67 -29.92
N LEU A 453 -0.26 8.46 -28.72
CA LEU A 453 -0.13 9.41 -27.61
C LEU A 453 1.32 9.52 -27.13
N ARG A 454 2.08 8.41 -27.08
CA ARG A 454 3.53 8.43 -26.81
C ARG A 454 4.32 9.12 -27.92
N GLN A 455 3.95 8.92 -29.19
CA GLN A 455 4.57 9.64 -30.31
C GLN A 455 4.32 11.14 -30.22
N LEU A 456 3.09 11.55 -29.88
CA LEU A 456 2.74 12.96 -29.68
C LEU A 456 3.48 13.59 -28.49
N ASP A 457 3.71 12.81 -27.43
CA ASP A 457 4.51 13.22 -26.27
C ASP A 457 5.98 13.42 -26.64
N TYR A 458 6.56 12.45 -27.38
CA TYR A 458 7.93 12.56 -27.89
C TYR A 458 8.13 13.77 -28.81
N LEU A 459 7.09 14.12 -29.59
CA LEU A 459 7.08 15.30 -30.45
C LEU A 459 6.76 16.60 -29.70
N GLY A 460 6.45 16.54 -28.39
CA GLY A 460 6.09 17.70 -27.57
C GLY A 460 4.74 18.36 -27.95
N LEU A 461 3.96 17.72 -28.82
CA LEU A 461 2.68 18.23 -29.34
C LEU A 461 1.49 17.81 -28.49
N LEU A 462 1.72 16.97 -27.49
CA LEU A 462 0.67 16.45 -26.66
C LEU A 462 0.10 17.57 -25.77
N PRO A 463 -1.21 17.83 -25.82
CA PRO A 463 -1.85 18.73 -24.86
C PRO A 463 -1.51 18.24 -23.45
N GLN A 464 -0.99 19.12 -22.61
CA GLN A 464 -0.51 18.75 -21.28
C GLN A 464 -1.56 17.96 -20.47
N ILE A 465 -2.85 18.21 -20.71
CA ILE A 465 -3.98 17.51 -20.08
C ILE A 465 -4.02 16.00 -20.43
N ILE A 466 -3.66 15.62 -21.66
CA ILE A 466 -3.73 14.23 -22.15
C ILE A 466 -2.47 13.44 -21.79
N GLY A 467 -1.29 14.07 -21.83
CA GLY A 467 -0.04 13.45 -21.36
C GLY A 467 -0.11 13.01 -19.93
N ARG A 468 -0.68 13.88 -19.09
CA ARG A 468 -0.83 13.63 -17.66
C ARG A 468 -1.86 12.55 -17.30
N LEU A 469 -2.75 12.18 -18.24
CA LEU A 469 -3.68 11.05 -18.10
C LEU A 469 -3.03 9.72 -18.51
N LEU A 470 -1.99 9.72 -19.37
CA LEU A 470 -1.35 8.52 -19.89
C LEU A 470 0.06 8.24 -19.36
N ILE A 471 0.76 9.25 -18.84
CA ILE A 471 2.08 9.08 -18.25
C ILE A 471 1.88 8.43 -16.88
N GLU A 472 2.05 7.11 -16.87
CA GLU A 472 2.24 6.36 -15.65
C GLU A 472 3.46 6.91 -14.94
N GLU A 473 3.31 7.22 -13.65
CA GLU A 473 4.45 7.50 -12.79
C GLU A 473 5.38 6.29 -12.87
N THR A 474 6.61 6.49 -13.35
CA THR A 474 7.58 5.42 -13.51
C THR A 474 7.95 4.89 -12.14
N ILE A 475 7.30 3.81 -11.72
CA ILE A 475 7.55 3.18 -10.43
C ILE A 475 8.90 2.45 -10.53
N PRO A 476 9.87 2.76 -9.67
CA PRO A 476 11.15 2.07 -9.68
C PRO A 476 10.97 0.62 -9.21
N GLY A 477 11.53 -0.34 -9.94
CA GLY A 477 11.57 -1.75 -9.52
C GLY A 477 10.28 -2.53 -9.73
N SER A 478 10.11 -3.61 -8.97
CA SER A 478 8.99 -4.54 -9.13
C SER A 478 7.71 -3.98 -8.51
N ASN A 479 6.63 -3.92 -9.28
CA ASN A 479 5.35 -3.39 -8.83
C ASN A 479 4.21 -4.41 -8.97
N LEU A 480 3.23 -4.31 -8.07
CA LEU A 480 1.95 -5.00 -8.18
C LEU A 480 0.82 -3.98 -8.05
N THR A 481 0.07 -3.79 -9.12
CA THR A 481 -1.04 -2.83 -9.18
C THR A 481 -2.34 -3.46 -8.71
N LEU A 482 -2.93 -2.88 -7.67
CA LEU A 482 -4.25 -3.21 -7.14
C LEU A 482 -5.26 -2.21 -7.69
N VAL A 483 -6.27 -2.72 -8.39
CA VAL A 483 -7.30 -1.92 -9.04
C VAL A 483 -8.67 -2.34 -8.50
N PRO A 484 -9.51 -1.39 -8.02
CA PRO A 484 -10.86 -1.72 -7.59
C PRO A 484 -11.75 -2.06 -8.78
N ASP A 485 -12.68 -2.99 -8.58
CA ASP A 485 -13.66 -3.41 -9.60
C ASP A 485 -14.79 -2.37 -9.71
N LEU A 486 -14.63 -1.40 -10.63
CA LEU A 486 -15.60 -0.31 -10.84
C LEU A 486 -16.57 -0.65 -11.98
N SER A 487 -17.87 -0.55 -11.69
CA SER A 487 -18.95 -0.69 -12.67
C SER A 487 -19.39 0.67 -13.23
N LEU A 488 -20.04 0.70 -14.39
CA LEU A 488 -20.56 1.95 -14.97
C LEU A 488 -21.61 2.63 -14.07
N SER A 489 -22.37 1.86 -13.28
CA SER A 489 -23.29 2.38 -12.27
C SER A 489 -22.58 3.07 -11.09
N ASP A 490 -21.29 2.79 -10.86
CA ASP A 490 -20.55 3.40 -9.76
C ASP A 490 -20.21 4.87 -10.05
N PHE A 491 -20.14 5.25 -11.32
CA PHE A 491 -19.96 6.64 -11.73
C PHE A 491 -21.16 7.52 -11.35
N THR A 492 -22.38 6.96 -11.26
CA THR A 492 -23.55 7.74 -10.83
C THR A 492 -23.58 7.93 -9.31
N LYS A 493 -23.15 6.91 -8.54
CA LYS A 493 -22.98 7.01 -7.07
C LYS A 493 -21.89 8.00 -6.67
N LEU A 494 -20.85 8.14 -7.47
CA LEU A 494 -19.79 9.12 -7.28
C LEU A 494 -20.29 10.58 -7.38
N LEU A 495 -21.40 10.83 -8.08
CA LEU A 495 -22.04 12.15 -8.15
C LEU A 495 -22.86 12.46 -6.90
N GLN A 496 -23.10 11.49 -6.04
CA GLN A 496 -23.76 11.69 -4.75
C GLN A 496 -22.71 12.12 -3.71
N ASN A 497 -23.13 12.85 -2.68
CA ASN A 497 -22.21 13.23 -1.61
C ASN A 497 -21.84 11.99 -0.77
N PRO A 498 -20.64 11.96 -0.17
CA PRO A 498 -20.22 10.85 0.68
C PRO A 498 -21.15 10.74 1.90
N SER A 499 -21.83 9.60 2.02
CA SER A 499 -22.57 9.18 3.21
C SER A 499 -21.84 7.98 3.83
N LYS A 500 -22.16 7.62 5.08
CA LYS A 500 -21.60 6.43 5.73
C LYS A 500 -21.83 5.14 4.92
N ASP A 501 -23.02 4.97 4.36
CA ASP A 501 -23.35 3.82 3.51
C ASP A 501 -22.53 3.81 2.21
N ASN A 502 -22.33 4.99 1.61
CA ASN A 502 -21.48 5.13 0.42
C ASN A 502 -20.02 4.84 0.76
N LEU A 503 -19.54 5.26 1.93
CA LEU A 503 -18.20 4.96 2.42
C LEU A 503 -18.01 3.44 2.58
N ALA A 504 -18.91 2.76 3.27
CA ALA A 504 -18.88 1.30 3.41
C ALA A 504 -18.89 0.58 2.05
N TYR A 505 -19.68 1.08 1.10
CA TYR A 505 -19.70 0.57 -0.27
C TYR A 505 -18.34 0.70 -0.99
N TRP A 506 -17.68 1.86 -0.88
CA TRP A 506 -16.37 2.08 -1.50
C TRP A 506 -15.25 1.31 -0.82
N ILE A 507 -15.32 1.14 0.50
CA ILE A 507 -14.40 0.29 1.27
C ILE A 507 -14.52 -1.15 0.78
N LEU A 508 -15.74 -1.70 0.71
CA LEU A 508 -15.96 -3.06 0.21
C LEU A 508 -15.48 -3.24 -1.24
N LYS A 509 -15.69 -2.24 -2.10
CA LYS A 509 -15.16 -2.25 -3.47
C LYS A 509 -13.62 -2.26 -3.52
N GLY A 510 -12.98 -1.53 -2.61
CA GLY A 510 -11.54 -1.53 -2.41
C GLY A 510 -11.03 -2.91 -1.98
N GLU A 511 -11.65 -3.51 -0.97
CA GLU A 511 -11.30 -4.84 -0.45
C GLU A 511 -11.37 -5.91 -1.55
N ARG A 512 -12.46 -5.92 -2.31
CA ARG A 512 -12.69 -6.83 -3.44
C ARG A 512 -11.64 -6.73 -4.54
N GLY A 513 -11.06 -5.55 -4.75
CA GLY A 513 -9.95 -5.37 -5.68
C GLY A 513 -8.65 -6.06 -5.22
N VAL A 514 -8.49 -6.26 -3.90
CA VAL A 514 -7.32 -6.92 -3.32
C VAL A 514 -7.47 -8.43 -3.30
N TRP A 515 -8.67 -8.97 -3.09
CA TRP A 515 -8.85 -10.41 -2.85
C TRP A 515 -8.21 -11.33 -3.89
N PRO A 516 -8.35 -11.09 -5.21
CA PRO A 516 -7.69 -11.89 -6.23
C PRO A 516 -6.16 -11.85 -6.17
N ALA A 517 -5.59 -10.76 -5.65
CA ALA A 517 -4.15 -10.53 -5.55
C ALA A 517 -3.55 -10.99 -4.22
N ILE A 518 -4.35 -11.42 -3.24
CA ILE A 518 -3.85 -11.83 -1.92
C ILE A 518 -2.82 -12.96 -2.04
N SER A 519 -3.06 -13.97 -2.87
CA SER A 519 -2.09 -15.06 -3.07
C SER A 519 -0.76 -14.56 -3.63
N ALA A 520 -0.80 -13.67 -4.62
CA ALA A 520 0.37 -13.01 -5.19
C ALA A 520 1.13 -12.15 -4.16
N LEU A 521 0.41 -11.47 -3.28
CA LEU A 521 0.96 -10.66 -2.20
C LEU A 521 1.59 -11.52 -1.10
N LYS A 522 0.95 -12.64 -0.71
CA LYS A 522 1.46 -13.59 0.29
C LYS A 522 2.86 -14.09 -0.11
N VAL A 523 3.03 -14.56 -1.35
CA VAL A 523 4.33 -15.03 -1.87
C VAL A 523 5.42 -13.94 -1.80
N ARG A 524 5.06 -12.67 -1.98
CA ARG A 524 6.03 -11.55 -2.00
C ARG A 524 6.35 -10.96 -0.63
N CYS A 525 5.42 -11.03 0.32
CA CYS A 525 5.50 -10.28 1.58
C CYS A 525 5.73 -11.17 2.80
N VAL A 526 5.30 -12.43 2.81
CA VAL A 526 5.39 -13.30 4.00
C VAL A 526 6.83 -13.45 4.50
N VAL A 527 7.79 -13.64 3.59
CA VAL A 527 9.21 -13.75 3.96
C VAL A 527 9.72 -12.46 4.61
N GLU A 528 9.37 -11.28 4.08
CA GLU A 528 9.75 -9.99 4.68
C GLU A 528 9.16 -9.83 6.10
N ILE A 529 7.87 -10.17 6.25
CA ILE A 529 7.16 -10.06 7.53
C ILE A 529 7.82 -10.96 8.58
N GLU A 530 8.15 -12.20 8.22
CA GLU A 530 8.80 -13.14 9.14
C GLU A 530 10.24 -12.74 9.47
N LEU A 531 10.99 -12.17 8.52
CA LEU A 531 12.30 -11.58 8.79
C LEU A 531 12.21 -10.40 9.77
N ASP A 532 11.23 -9.51 9.60
CA ASP A 532 11.07 -8.35 10.48
C ASP A 532 10.60 -8.74 11.89
N LYS A 533 9.68 -9.72 12.00
CA LYS A 533 9.28 -10.33 13.28
C LYS A 533 10.47 -11.01 13.97
N GLY A 534 11.23 -11.81 13.23
CA GLY A 534 12.43 -12.49 13.73
C GLY A 534 13.46 -11.49 14.25
N TYR A 535 13.76 -10.45 13.47
CA TYR A 535 14.68 -9.38 13.87
C TYR A 535 14.22 -8.66 15.14
N GLN A 536 12.94 -8.30 15.25
CA GLN A 536 12.39 -7.62 16.43
C GLN A 536 12.44 -8.50 17.68
N ARG A 537 12.15 -9.80 17.54
CA ARG A 537 12.23 -10.77 18.65
C ARG A 537 13.66 -10.85 19.19
N VAL A 538 14.67 -10.92 18.32
CA VAL A 538 16.08 -11.01 18.73
C VAL A 538 16.57 -9.70 19.31
N ARG A 539 16.19 -8.55 18.72
CA ARG A 539 16.55 -7.22 19.23
C ARG A 539 15.97 -6.95 20.63
N ARG A 540 14.72 -7.35 20.89
CA ARG A 540 14.04 -7.15 22.20
C ARG A 540 14.63 -7.98 23.34
N ARG A 541 15.38 -9.06 23.07
CA ARG A 541 16.05 -9.85 24.12
C ARG A 541 17.30 -9.16 24.70
N ARG A 542 17.89 -8.18 23.99
CA ARG A 542 19.10 -7.47 24.43
C ARG A 542 18.99 -6.41 25.53
N PRO A 543 17.86 -5.72 25.80
CA PRO A 543 17.89 -4.57 26.73
C PRO A 543 17.74 -4.88 28.23
N SER A 544 17.35 -6.09 28.64
CA SER A 544 16.99 -6.35 30.06
C SER A 544 17.83 -7.40 30.79
N GLU A 545 18.46 -8.35 30.09
CA GLU A 545 19.25 -9.41 30.76
C GLU A 545 20.68 -8.95 31.13
N SER A 546 21.21 -7.90 30.49
CA SER A 546 22.57 -7.40 30.75
C SER A 546 22.64 -6.35 31.87
N VAL A 547 21.53 -5.71 32.23
CA VAL A 547 21.52 -4.67 33.29
C VAL A 547 21.25 -5.25 34.69
N ALA A 548 20.72 -6.47 34.78
CA ALA A 548 20.36 -7.10 36.06
C ALA A 548 21.55 -7.76 36.80
N LEU A 549 22.69 -7.99 36.15
CA LEU A 549 23.80 -8.79 36.72
C LEU A 549 25.01 -7.99 37.23
N HIS A 550 24.97 -6.65 37.28
CA HIS A 550 26.09 -5.82 37.78
C HIS A 550 25.74 -4.83 38.92
N ARG A 551 24.58 -4.96 39.59
CA ARG A 551 24.37 -4.29 40.89
C ARG A 551 24.92 -5.15 42.03
N ARG A 552 26.25 -5.23 42.14
CA ARG A 552 26.92 -5.56 43.41
C ARG A 552 27.08 -4.26 44.22
N GLY A 553 26.32 -4.17 45.32
CA GLY A 553 26.53 -3.40 46.57
C GLY A 553 27.08 -1.96 46.54
N PRO A 554 26.40 -0.98 47.16
CA PRO A 554 27.06 0.28 47.53
C PRO A 554 27.96 0.02 48.74
N ASN A 555 29.26 -0.18 48.50
CA ASN A 555 30.26 -0.06 49.57
C ASN A 555 30.47 1.43 49.86
N GLU A 556 30.39 1.72 51.16
CA GLU A 556 30.73 2.98 51.80
C GLU A 556 32.10 3.51 51.36
N GLY A 557 32.19 4.82 51.11
CA GLY A 557 33.41 5.45 50.63
C GLY A 557 33.40 6.97 50.78
N VAL A 558 33.61 7.43 52.02
CA VAL A 558 34.32 8.65 52.44
C VAL A 558 33.89 10.02 51.83
N PRO A 559 33.39 10.98 52.64
CA PRO A 559 33.10 12.33 52.18
C PRO A 559 34.39 13.18 52.05
N ARG A 560 34.70 13.63 50.83
CA ARG A 560 35.74 14.66 50.60
C ARG A 560 35.25 16.03 51.09
N ARG A 561 35.88 16.53 52.16
CA ARG A 561 35.79 17.93 52.62
C ARG A 561 36.27 18.89 51.53
N ARG A 562 35.41 19.82 51.08
CA ARG A 562 35.84 21.07 50.44
C ARG A 562 35.98 22.15 51.51
N ARG A 563 37.21 22.60 51.77
CA ARG A 563 37.49 23.90 52.41
C ARG A 563 37.63 24.94 51.29
N GLY A 564 36.93 26.06 51.41
CA GLY A 564 37.17 27.24 50.59
C GLY A 564 38.33 28.09 51.16
N TYR A 565 38.88 28.97 50.33
CA TYR A 565 39.18 30.36 50.66
C TYR A 565 39.40 31.17 49.37
N SER A 566 39.01 32.45 49.46
CA SER A 566 38.93 33.51 48.45
C SER A 566 40.26 34.28 48.30
N ILE A 567 40.49 34.94 47.15
CA ILE A 567 40.65 36.42 46.98
C ILE A 567 41.37 36.77 45.65
N ASP A 568 40.83 37.83 45.04
CA ASP A 568 41.18 38.65 43.87
C ASP A 568 42.65 38.89 43.50
N ASN A 569 42.90 39.06 42.19
CA ASN A 569 43.25 40.38 41.60
C ASN A 569 43.33 40.33 40.06
N GLY A 570 42.68 41.30 39.41
CA GLY A 570 42.59 41.43 37.97
C GLY A 570 43.82 42.05 37.28
N ARG A 571 43.81 41.99 35.94
CA ARG A 571 44.34 42.98 34.98
C ARG A 571 44.05 42.54 33.54
N ASP A 572 43.10 43.25 32.93
CA ASP A 572 43.16 43.93 31.62
C ASP A 572 43.79 43.28 30.37
N LEU A 573 42.89 43.18 29.36
CA LEU A 573 42.96 43.75 28.00
C LEU A 573 44.06 43.35 26.99
N SER A 574 43.56 42.80 25.89
CA SER A 574 43.90 43.14 24.49
C SER A 574 45.38 43.16 24.08
N SER A 575 45.86 42.04 23.54
CA SER A 575 46.82 41.94 22.42
C SER A 575 46.91 40.44 22.10
N LEU A 576 46.59 39.95 20.91
CA LEU A 576 47.37 40.06 19.69
C LEU A 576 46.52 39.56 18.51
N LEU A 577 46.16 40.48 17.61
CA LEU A 577 45.86 40.20 16.19
C LEU A 577 46.93 40.94 15.39
N GLY A 578 47.41 40.29 14.33
CA GLY A 578 48.45 40.76 13.42
C GLY A 578 49.78 40.03 13.66
N SER A 579 50.51 39.53 12.68
CA SER A 579 50.42 39.57 11.21
C SER A 579 51.72 38.98 10.65
N ALA A 580 51.66 38.36 9.46
CA ALA A 580 52.76 38.26 8.47
C ALA A 580 53.97 37.34 8.84
N ASP A 581 54.66 36.58 7.98
CA ASP A 581 54.83 36.51 6.51
C ASP A 581 55.37 35.09 6.15
N TYR A 582 55.04 34.51 4.98
CA TYR A 582 55.94 34.28 3.80
C TYR A 582 57.18 33.37 4.12
N GLN A 583 57.50 32.26 3.45
CA GLN A 583 57.56 31.97 2.02
C GLN A 583 57.89 30.46 1.80
N PRO A 584 57.51 29.83 0.66
CA PRO A 584 57.86 28.46 0.29
C PRO A 584 59.08 28.40 -0.65
N ASP A 585 59.81 27.28 -0.63
CA ASP A 585 60.82 26.81 -1.61
C ASP A 585 61.28 25.41 -1.13
N MET A 586 61.69 24.41 -1.90
CA MET A 586 61.71 24.08 -3.32
C MET A 586 62.48 22.73 -3.41
N LEU A 587 62.23 21.94 -4.48
CA LEU A 587 63.13 20.90 -5.06
C LEU A 587 63.26 19.58 -4.28
N ASN A 588 63.28 18.38 -4.85
CA ASN A 588 63.59 17.79 -6.16
C ASN A 588 62.87 16.41 -6.18
N SER A 589 62.52 15.74 -7.28
CA SER A 589 62.95 15.72 -8.68
C SER A 589 62.00 14.80 -9.45
#